data_AF-A0A452YM51-F1
#
_entry.id   AF-A0A452YM51-F1
#
_cell.length_a   1.000
_cell.length_b   1.000
_cell.length_c   1.000
_cell.angle_alpha   90.00
_cell.angle_beta   90.00
_cell.angle_gamma   90.00
#
_symmetry.space_group_name_H-M   'P 1'
#
loop_
_entity.id
_entity.type
_entity.pdbx_description
1 polymer ?
#
loop_
_entity_poly.entity_id
_entity_poly.type
_entity_poly.pdbx_seq_one_letter_code
_entity_poly.pdbx_strand_id
1 'polypeptide(L)'
;SSSFDGLLLSSGSDAGSMIEPIIAVPLNDELQGARALVVRAELEALSKLTDKILLELDNIQILMQETVTLDKVTARARYSIAYDGTLPDLYLPNIEHGIVNAAKDEPASTTSSAQLTKRPWKLFIPNAYHPLLLQQHQENLRRTKKDVASATAEIRRRRIYGQDIAEEDQLASELDFMKIRFAGF
;
A
#
# COMPACT_ATOMS: atom_id res chain seq x y z
N SER A 1 6.26 -28.75 -69.18
CA SER A 1 6.81 -27.61 -68.41
C SER A 1 5.64 -26.83 -67.83
N SER A 2 5.44 -26.85 -66.51
CA SER A 2 4.42 -26.04 -65.85
C SER A 2 4.95 -24.62 -65.63
N SER A 3 4.38 -23.64 -66.32
CA SER A 3 4.63 -22.21 -66.06
C SER A 3 4.05 -21.87 -64.69
N PHE A 4 4.90 -21.56 -63.71
CA PHE A 4 4.44 -21.10 -62.41
C PHE A 4 4.07 -19.62 -62.52
N ASP A 5 2.81 -19.31 -62.21
CA ASP A 5 2.24 -17.96 -62.23
C ASP A 5 2.17 -17.44 -60.79
N GLY A 6 3.33 -17.11 -60.22
CA GLY A 6 3.45 -16.68 -58.82
C GLY A 6 4.84 -16.21 -58.42
N LEU A 7 4.90 -15.35 -57.40
CA LEU A 7 6.13 -14.82 -56.82
C LEU A 7 6.67 -15.83 -55.78
N LEU A 8 7.94 -16.23 -55.91
CA LEU A 8 8.58 -17.18 -54.99
C LEU A 8 9.00 -16.47 -53.69
N LEU A 9 8.44 -16.88 -52.57
CA LEU A 9 8.89 -16.44 -51.25
C LEU A 9 10.01 -17.36 -50.78
N SER A 10 11.21 -16.83 -50.66
CA SER A 10 12.36 -17.56 -50.11
C SER A 10 12.10 -17.84 -48.63
N SER A 11 11.70 -19.07 -48.32
CA SER A 11 11.56 -19.54 -46.95
C SER A 11 12.85 -20.21 -46.52
N GLY A 12 13.27 -19.98 -45.27
CA GLY A 12 14.50 -20.54 -44.72
C GLY A 12 14.54 -22.06 -44.82
N SER A 13 15.77 -22.61 -44.88
CA SER A 13 16.22 -23.96 -45.30
C SER A 13 15.33 -25.19 -45.09
N ASP A 14 14.30 -25.14 -44.24
CA ASP A 14 13.41 -26.28 -43.91
C ASP A 14 11.92 -26.04 -44.25
N ALA A 15 11.56 -24.84 -44.74
CA ALA A 15 10.22 -24.51 -45.18
C ALA A 15 10.16 -24.53 -46.72
N GLY A 16 9.34 -25.42 -47.28
CA GLY A 16 9.17 -25.55 -48.73
C GLY A 16 8.84 -24.22 -49.41
N SER A 17 9.28 -24.06 -50.66
CA SER A 17 9.07 -22.84 -51.44
C SER A 17 7.57 -22.52 -51.55
N MET A 18 7.16 -21.44 -50.88
CA MET A 18 5.79 -20.96 -50.88
C MET A 18 5.62 -19.94 -52.01
N ILE A 19 4.66 -20.19 -52.89
CA ILE A 19 4.40 -19.35 -54.06
C ILE A 19 3.19 -18.48 -53.74
N GLU A 20 3.38 -17.17 -53.73
CA GLU A 20 2.27 -16.22 -53.67
C GLU A 20 1.72 -16.02 -55.09
N PRO A 21 0.41 -16.15 -55.33
CA PRO A 21 -0.19 -15.84 -56.63
C PRO A 21 0.09 -14.38 -57.01
N ILE A 22 0.45 -14.11 -58.27
CA ILE A 22 0.78 -12.73 -58.73
C ILE A 22 -0.36 -11.74 -58.46
N ILE A 23 -1.60 -12.23 -58.46
CA ILE A 23 -2.83 -11.44 -58.20
C ILE A 23 -2.93 -11.02 -56.72
N ALA A 24 -2.34 -11.78 -55.79
CA ALA A 24 -2.41 -11.52 -54.35
C ALA A 24 -1.33 -10.54 -53.87
N VAL A 25 -0.20 -10.41 -54.58
CA VAL A 25 0.94 -9.55 -54.21
C VAL A 25 0.52 -8.07 -54.03
N PRO A 26 -0.20 -7.41 -54.97
CA PRO A 26 -0.57 -6.00 -54.83
C PRO A 26 -1.47 -5.73 -53.62
N LEU A 27 -2.38 -6.66 -53.31
CA LEU A 27 -3.28 -6.56 -52.18
C LEU A 27 -2.53 -6.70 -50.84
N ASN A 28 -1.53 -7.59 -50.81
CA ASN A 28 -0.72 -7.81 -49.61
C ASN A 28 0.23 -6.62 -49.34
N ASP A 29 0.81 -6.03 -50.40
CA ASP A 29 1.60 -4.80 -50.32
C ASP A 29 0.74 -3.63 -49.81
N GLU A 30 -0.48 -3.48 -50.33
CA GLU A 30 -1.44 -2.46 -49.86
C GLU A 30 -1.82 -2.69 -48.38
N LEU A 31 -2.07 -3.94 -47.99
CA LEU A 31 -2.37 -4.30 -46.60
C LEU A 31 -1.19 -3.99 -45.67
N GLN A 32 0.04 -4.29 -46.07
CA GLN A 32 1.23 -3.95 -45.30
C GLN A 32 1.41 -2.42 -45.19
N GLY A 33 1.17 -1.69 -46.27
CA GLY A 33 1.17 -0.23 -46.29
C GLY A 33 0.11 0.36 -45.34
N ALA A 34 -1.12 -0.16 -45.38
CA ALA A 34 -2.20 0.24 -44.49
C ALA A 34 -1.86 -0.02 -43.01
N ARG A 35 -1.27 -1.19 -42.70
CA ARG A 35 -0.80 -1.51 -41.34
C ARG A 35 0.28 -0.54 -40.87
N ALA A 36 1.25 -0.21 -41.73
CA ALA A 36 2.29 0.77 -41.38
C ALA A 36 1.71 2.17 -41.12
N LEU A 37 0.70 2.58 -41.88
CA LEU A 37 0.00 3.86 -41.67
C LEU A 37 -0.77 3.89 -40.34
N VAL A 38 -1.44 2.79 -39.99
CA VAL A 38 -2.13 2.67 -38.68
C VAL A 38 -1.13 2.78 -37.55
N VAL A 39 -0.03 2.03 -37.58
CA VAL A 39 1.01 2.08 -36.54
C VAL A 39 1.58 3.49 -36.40
N ARG A 40 1.79 4.20 -37.52
CA ARG A 40 2.24 5.60 -37.51
C ARG A 40 1.21 6.53 -36.86
N ALA A 41 -0.08 6.38 -37.20
CA ALA A 41 -1.14 7.19 -36.63
C ALA A 41 -1.30 6.93 -35.11
N GLU A 42 -1.18 5.68 -34.68
CA GLU A 42 -1.18 5.29 -33.27
C GLU A 42 0.01 5.90 -32.51
N LEU A 43 1.21 5.83 -33.08
CA LEU A 43 2.41 6.44 -32.50
C LEU A 43 2.24 7.95 -32.32
N GLU A 44 1.69 8.63 -33.33
CA GLU A 44 1.41 10.06 -33.27
C GLU A 44 0.38 10.39 -32.17
N ALA A 45 -0.67 9.59 -32.03
CA ALA A 45 -1.66 9.75 -30.97
C ALA A 45 -1.05 9.56 -29.57
N LEU A 46 -0.20 8.54 -29.40
CA LEU A 46 0.53 8.29 -28.15
C LEU A 46 1.52 9.40 -27.82
N SER A 47 2.21 9.95 -28.83
CA SER A 47 3.09 11.11 -28.65
C SER A 47 2.30 12.31 -28.13
N LYS A 48 1.17 12.65 -28.77
CA LYS A 48 0.31 13.75 -28.34
C LYS A 48 -0.26 13.54 -26.93
N LEU A 49 -0.58 12.30 -26.57
CA LEU A 49 -1.03 11.97 -25.22
C LEU A 49 0.09 12.17 -24.21
N THR A 50 1.31 11.75 -24.54
CA THR A 50 2.49 11.93 -23.70
C THR A 50 2.76 13.41 -23.45
N ASP A 51 2.70 14.24 -24.48
CA ASP A 51 2.86 15.69 -24.34
C ASP A 51 1.83 16.30 -23.39
N LYS A 52 0.56 15.86 -23.50
CA LYS A 52 -0.51 16.30 -22.58
C LYS A 52 -0.26 15.86 -21.13
N ILE A 53 0.27 14.66 -20.91
CA ILE A 53 0.60 14.17 -19.56
C ILE A 53 1.79 14.95 -18.99
N LEU A 54 2.81 15.25 -19.80
CA LEU A 54 3.97 16.01 -19.38
C LEU A 54 3.61 17.42 -18.91
N LEU A 55 2.64 18.07 -19.56
CA LEU A 55 2.14 19.38 -19.13
C LEU A 55 1.48 19.36 -17.74
N GLU A 56 0.90 18.23 -17.35
CA GLU A 56 0.20 18.05 -16.08
C GLU A 56 1.05 17.32 -15.02
N LEU A 57 2.32 17.01 -15.32
CA LEU A 57 3.16 16.17 -14.48
C LEU A 57 3.36 16.78 -13.08
N ASP A 58 3.56 18.09 -13.02
CA ASP A 58 3.71 18.82 -11.75
C ASP A 58 2.43 18.74 -10.90
N ASN A 59 1.26 18.89 -11.53
CA ASN A 59 -0.03 18.78 -10.86
C ASN A 59 -0.27 17.35 -10.33
N ILE A 60 0.08 16.33 -11.12
CA ILE A 60 0.02 14.93 -10.71
C ILE A 60 0.94 14.68 -9.50
N GLN A 61 2.15 15.24 -9.51
CA GLN A 61 3.10 15.12 -8.41
C GLN A 61 2.60 15.81 -7.14
N ILE A 62 2.05 17.02 -7.25
CA ILE A 62 1.45 17.75 -6.13
C ILE A 62 0.31 16.93 -5.53
N LEU A 63 -0.62 16.44 -6.34
CA LEU A 63 -1.75 15.63 -5.87
C LEU A 63 -1.27 14.34 -5.18
N MET A 64 -0.24 13.69 -5.72
CA MET A 64 0.35 12.51 -5.09
C MET A 64 0.97 12.85 -3.72
N GLN A 65 1.72 13.95 -3.64
CA GLN A 65 2.32 14.43 -2.40
C GLN A 65 1.26 14.74 -1.34
N GLU A 66 0.19 15.46 -1.71
CA GLU A 66 -0.94 15.76 -0.84
C GLU A 66 -1.68 14.51 -0.37
N THR A 67 -1.84 13.51 -1.25
CA THR A 67 -2.44 12.22 -0.87
C THR A 67 -1.57 11.51 0.17
N VAL A 68 -0.24 11.55 0.01
CA VAL A 68 0.70 10.98 0.99
C VAL A 68 0.66 11.73 2.33
N THR A 69 0.54 13.06 2.33
CA THR A 69 0.42 13.82 3.58
C THR A 69 -0.90 13.50 4.29
N LEU A 70 -2.00 13.39 3.55
CA LEU A 70 -3.29 13.00 4.08
C LEU A 70 -3.28 11.58 4.67
N ASP A 71 -2.64 10.63 3.99
CA ASP A 71 -2.50 9.25 4.49
C ASP A 71 -1.69 9.21 5.79
N LYS A 72 -0.59 9.97 5.86
CA LYS A 72 0.20 10.11 7.11
C LYS A 72 -0.64 10.66 8.26
N VAL A 73 -1.45 11.69 8.04
CA VAL A 73 -2.34 12.25 9.07
C VAL A 73 -3.41 11.24 9.46
N THR A 74 -4.01 10.55 8.49
CA THR A 74 -5.03 9.52 8.72
C THR A 74 -4.48 8.35 9.52
N ALA A 75 -3.29 7.86 9.19
CA ALA A 75 -2.61 6.79 9.93
C ALA A 75 -2.33 7.21 11.39
N ARG A 76 -1.86 8.44 11.61
CA ARG A 76 -1.65 8.99 12.96
C ARG A 76 -2.95 9.14 13.74
N ALA A 77 -4.02 9.61 13.11
CA ALA A 77 -5.34 9.72 13.74
C ALA A 77 -5.90 8.34 14.12
N ARG A 78 -5.81 7.36 13.22
CA ARG A 78 -6.20 5.96 13.50
C ARG A 78 -5.41 5.38 14.67
N TYR A 79 -4.09 5.61 14.68
CA TYR A 79 -3.23 5.21 15.79
C TYR A 79 -3.67 5.86 17.11
N SER A 80 -3.91 7.18 17.10
CA SER A 80 -4.38 7.91 18.28
C SER A 80 -5.69 7.34 18.82
N ILE A 81 -6.64 7.00 17.96
CA ILE A 81 -7.92 6.41 18.36
C ILE A 81 -7.74 4.98 18.91
N ALA A 82 -6.85 4.18 18.32
CA ALA A 82 -6.66 2.79 18.74
C ALA A 82 -5.95 2.62 20.09
N TYR A 83 -5.14 3.62 20.47
CA TYR A 83 -4.27 3.55 21.66
C TYR A 83 -4.52 4.69 22.65
N ASP A 84 -5.68 5.36 22.57
CA ASP A 84 -6.02 6.52 23.38
C ASP A 84 -4.91 7.58 23.43
N GLY A 85 -4.33 7.87 22.27
CA GLY A 85 -3.30 8.88 22.10
C GLY A 85 -3.82 10.28 22.42
N THR A 86 -3.04 11.02 23.19
CA THR A 86 -3.32 12.43 23.55
C THR A 86 -2.46 13.37 22.72
N LEU A 87 -3.01 14.53 22.36
CA LEU A 87 -2.24 15.60 21.72
C LEU A 87 -1.26 16.20 22.75
N PRO A 88 0.06 16.14 22.53
CA PRO A 88 1.02 16.69 23.48
C PRO A 88 1.03 18.21 23.43
N ASP A 89 0.99 18.86 24.60
CA ASP A 89 1.20 20.29 24.73
C ASP A 89 2.70 20.61 24.62
N LEU A 90 3.09 21.25 23.51
CA LEU A 90 4.47 21.67 23.26
C LEU A 90 4.68 23.10 23.77
N TYR A 91 5.24 23.24 24.96
CA TYR A 91 5.68 24.55 25.46
C TYR A 91 7.06 24.89 24.89
N LEU A 92 7.12 25.86 23.99
CA LEU A 92 8.38 26.52 23.66
C LEU A 92 8.74 27.47 24.82
N PRO A 93 9.88 27.28 25.50
CA PRO A 93 10.36 28.28 26.45
C PRO A 93 10.59 29.59 25.68
N ASN A 94 9.96 30.67 26.17
CA ASN A 94 9.92 31.99 25.57
C ASN A 94 11.29 32.37 24.95
N ILE A 95 11.34 32.48 23.62
CA ILE A 95 12.49 33.04 22.93
C ILE A 95 12.36 34.55 23.12
N GLU A 96 12.87 35.05 24.24
CA GLU A 96 13.11 36.48 24.41
C GLU A 96 14.08 36.90 23.30
N HIS A 97 13.51 37.57 22.28
CA HIS A 97 14.17 38.18 21.12
C HIS A 97 14.74 37.22 20.07
N GLY A 98 13.93 36.94 19.04
CA GLY A 98 14.38 36.40 17.77
C GLY A 98 13.20 35.87 16.95
N ILE A 99 12.89 36.55 15.85
CA ILE A 99 11.77 36.27 14.94
C ILE A 99 11.74 34.77 14.58
N VAL A 100 10.69 34.06 14.97
CA VAL A 100 10.43 32.69 14.53
C VAL A 100 9.70 32.78 13.20
N ASN A 101 10.47 32.79 12.11
CA ASN A 101 9.89 32.55 10.79
C ASN A 101 9.41 31.10 10.77
N ALA A 102 8.09 30.93 10.60
CA ALA A 102 7.49 29.62 10.31
C ALA A 102 8.28 28.98 9.17
N ALA A 103 8.74 27.74 9.39
CA ALA A 103 9.58 27.00 8.46
C ALA A 103 8.90 26.92 7.09
N LYS A 104 9.34 27.75 6.15
CA LYS A 104 9.19 27.51 4.73
C LYS A 104 10.38 26.65 4.30
N ASP A 105 10.06 25.60 3.55
CA ASP A 105 11.02 24.73 2.88
C ASP A 105 11.87 25.54 1.89
N GLU A 106 13.06 25.95 2.30
CA GLU A 106 14.11 26.51 1.45
C GLU A 106 15.33 25.58 1.53
N PRO A 107 15.99 25.28 0.40
CA PRO A 107 17.02 24.26 0.35
C PRO A 107 18.29 24.76 1.04
N ALA A 108 18.86 23.90 1.88
CA ALA A 108 20.05 24.15 2.66
C ALA A 108 21.18 24.74 1.82
N SER A 109 21.60 25.96 2.16
CA SER A 109 22.91 26.46 1.79
C SER A 109 23.57 27.19 2.96
N THR A 110 24.81 26.75 3.21
CA THR A 110 25.85 27.43 3.98
C THR A 110 25.67 27.56 5.50
N THR A 111 26.27 26.58 6.18
CA THR A 111 27.22 26.79 7.29
C THR A 111 26.88 27.92 8.27
N SER A 112 26.07 27.59 9.27
CA SER A 112 26.34 28.11 10.61
C SER A 112 25.93 27.04 11.60
N SER A 113 26.94 26.36 12.15
CA SER A 113 26.82 25.62 13.40
C SER A 113 26.57 26.66 14.50
N ALA A 114 25.37 27.25 14.51
CA ALA A 114 24.91 28.05 15.62
C ALA A 114 24.92 27.12 16.83
N GLN A 115 25.76 27.46 17.81
CA GLN A 115 25.82 26.77 19.09
C GLN A 115 24.39 26.67 19.63
N LEU A 116 23.79 25.48 19.49
CA LEU A 116 22.55 25.13 20.17
C LEU A 116 22.87 25.23 21.65
N THR A 117 22.53 26.38 22.23
CA THR A 117 22.57 26.55 23.69
C THR A 117 21.79 25.37 24.26
N LYS A 118 22.47 24.52 25.06
CA LYS A 118 21.90 23.30 25.64
C LYS A 118 20.82 23.70 26.66
N ARG A 119 19.68 24.19 26.17
CA ARG A 119 18.54 24.55 26.99
C ARG A 119 17.88 23.23 27.44
N PRO A 120 17.62 23.06 28.75
CA PRO A 120 17.00 21.83 29.24
C PRO A 120 15.55 21.77 28.77
N TRP A 121 15.22 20.75 27.99
CA TRP A 121 13.83 20.43 27.64
C TRP A 121 13.19 19.66 28.78
N LYS A 122 12.03 20.11 29.26
CA LYS A 122 11.28 19.42 30.32
C LYS A 122 10.15 18.63 29.69
N LEU A 123 10.20 17.30 29.82
CA LEU A 123 9.20 16.38 29.30
C LEU A 123 8.35 15.86 30.46
N PHE A 124 7.04 16.08 30.38
CA PHE A 124 6.07 15.56 31.34
C PHE A 124 5.09 14.64 30.63
N ILE A 125 5.12 13.35 30.94
CA ILE A 125 4.20 12.37 30.37
C ILE A 125 3.60 11.53 31.51
N PRO A 126 2.50 11.98 32.12
CA PRO A 126 1.78 11.14 33.08
C PRO A 126 1.21 9.91 32.37
N ASN A 127 1.26 8.74 33.02
CA ASN A 127 0.70 7.48 32.50
C ASN A 127 1.21 7.09 31.10
N ALA A 128 2.51 7.23 30.88
CA ALA A 128 3.15 6.85 29.62
C ALA A 128 3.26 5.33 29.49
N TYR A 129 2.62 4.76 28.46
CA TYR A 129 2.78 3.35 28.09
C TYR A 129 3.71 3.21 26.89
N HIS A 130 4.46 2.11 26.84
CA HIS A 130 5.32 1.83 25.71
C HIS A 130 4.48 1.29 24.52
N PRO A 131 4.56 1.90 23.32
CA PRO A 131 3.64 1.61 22.22
C PRO A 131 3.69 0.15 21.75
N LEU A 132 4.89 -0.44 21.66
CA LEU A 132 5.04 -1.85 21.24
C LEU A 132 4.48 -2.84 22.28
N LEU A 133 4.60 -2.52 23.57
CA LEU A 133 4.07 -3.38 24.63
C LEU A 133 2.56 -3.29 24.69
N LEU A 134 2.00 -2.10 24.48
CA LEU A 134 0.57 -1.89 24.39
C LEU A 134 -0.04 -2.65 23.19
N GLN A 135 0.61 -2.59 22.03
CA GLN A 135 0.21 -3.37 20.86
C GLN A 135 0.23 -4.87 21.13
N GLN A 136 1.31 -5.39 21.72
CA GLN A 136 1.42 -6.80 22.05
C GLN A 136 0.34 -7.24 23.04
N HIS A 137 0.05 -6.41 24.04
CA HIS A 137 -0.99 -6.67 25.02
C HIS A 137 -2.39 -6.70 24.37
N GLN A 138 -2.73 -5.71 23.55
CA GLN A 138 -4.02 -5.66 22.84
C GLN A 138 -4.20 -6.87 21.90
N GLU A 139 -3.17 -7.29 21.18
CA GLU A 139 -3.23 -8.46 20.31
C GLU A 139 -3.39 -9.76 21.12
N ASN A 140 -2.72 -9.89 22.25
CA ASN A 140 -2.90 -11.02 23.15
C ASN A 140 -4.35 -11.07 23.69
N LEU A 141 -4.91 -9.93 24.11
CA LEU A 141 -6.32 -9.86 24.54
C LEU A 141 -7.28 -10.26 23.42
N ARG A 142 -7.00 -9.84 22.18
CA ARG A 142 -7.82 -10.21 21.02
C ARG A 142 -7.76 -11.72 20.75
N ARG A 143 -6.58 -12.33 20.87
CA ARG A 143 -6.38 -13.78 20.73
C ARG A 143 -7.13 -14.54 21.83
N THR A 144 -6.94 -14.18 23.09
CA THR A 144 -7.62 -14.86 24.21
C THR A 144 -9.13 -14.73 24.10
N LYS A 145 -9.67 -13.56 23.70
CA LYS A 145 -11.11 -13.39 23.43
C LYS A 145 -11.59 -14.35 22.35
N LYS A 146 -10.82 -14.51 21.27
CA LYS A 146 -11.16 -15.46 20.19
C LYS A 146 -11.13 -16.90 20.69
N ASP A 147 -10.15 -17.26 21.50
CA ASP A 147 -10.02 -18.62 22.06
C ASP A 147 -11.19 -18.94 22.99
N VAL A 148 -11.56 -17.99 23.88
CA VAL A 148 -12.75 -18.11 24.74
C VAL A 148 -14.03 -18.25 23.91
N ALA A 149 -14.19 -17.45 22.86
CA ALA A 149 -15.35 -17.54 21.97
C ALA A 149 -15.40 -18.89 21.23
N SER A 150 -14.25 -19.38 20.77
CA SER A 150 -14.11 -20.68 20.11
C SER A 150 -14.43 -21.83 21.06
N ALA A 151 -13.87 -21.84 22.26
CA ALA A 151 -14.16 -22.83 23.30
C ALA A 151 -15.64 -22.81 23.70
N THR A 152 -16.22 -21.62 23.85
CA THR A 152 -17.65 -21.46 24.13
C THR A 152 -18.52 -22.03 22.99
N ALA A 153 -18.15 -21.79 21.73
CA ALA A 153 -18.86 -22.33 20.57
C ALA A 153 -18.73 -23.86 20.50
N GLU A 154 -17.57 -24.41 20.83
CA GLU A 154 -17.32 -25.85 20.85
C GLU A 154 -18.13 -26.56 21.95
N ILE A 155 -18.15 -26.00 23.16
CA ILE A 155 -19.01 -26.51 24.26
C ILE A 155 -20.48 -26.49 23.85
N ARG A 156 -20.94 -25.39 23.23
CA ARG A 156 -22.31 -25.30 22.70
C ARG A 156 -22.60 -26.36 21.63
N ARG A 157 -21.66 -26.63 20.72
CA ARG A 157 -21.82 -27.70 19.72
C ARG A 157 -21.93 -29.07 20.37
N ARG A 158 -21.01 -29.42 21.28
CA ARG A 158 -21.02 -30.72 21.97
C ARG A 158 -22.31 -30.95 22.74
N ARG A 159 -22.85 -29.91 23.39
CA ARG A 159 -24.15 -29.93 24.07
C ARG A 159 -25.31 -30.24 23.12
N ILE A 160 -25.31 -29.69 21.90
CA ILE A 160 -26.37 -29.93 20.91
C ILE A 160 -26.32 -31.36 20.35
N TYR A 161 -25.12 -31.90 20.13
CA TYR A 161 -24.93 -33.23 19.55
C TYR A 161 -24.90 -34.37 20.59
N GLY A 162 -25.12 -34.07 21.87
CA GLY A 162 -25.23 -35.08 22.94
C GLY A 162 -23.93 -35.83 23.24
N GLN A 163 -22.78 -35.19 23.02
CA GLN A 163 -21.47 -35.80 23.19
C GLN A 163 -20.99 -35.66 24.65
N ASP A 164 -20.59 -36.79 25.24
CA ASP A 164 -20.10 -37.07 26.61
C ASP A 164 -20.21 -35.94 27.69
N ILE A 165 -21.15 -36.11 28.61
CA ILE A 165 -21.48 -35.17 29.71
C ILE A 165 -20.36 -35.14 30.77
N ALA A 166 -19.53 -36.18 30.84
CA ALA A 166 -18.46 -36.29 31.84
C ALA A 166 -17.27 -35.34 31.60
N GLU A 167 -17.05 -34.90 30.35
CA GLU A 167 -16.01 -33.91 30.01
C GLU A 167 -16.51 -32.45 30.08
N GLU A 168 -17.82 -32.23 30.19
CA GLU A 168 -18.44 -30.89 30.15
C GLU A 168 -18.02 -30.04 31.38
N ASP A 169 -17.92 -30.65 32.56
CA ASP A 169 -17.50 -29.97 33.80
C ASP A 169 -16.01 -29.56 33.79
N GLN A 170 -15.14 -30.39 33.17
CA GLN A 170 -13.73 -30.06 33.00
C GLN A 170 -13.54 -28.94 31.98
N LEU A 171 -14.26 -28.99 30.85
CA LEU A 171 -14.24 -27.94 29.82
C LEU A 171 -14.85 -26.62 30.32
N ALA A 172 -15.88 -26.68 31.17
CA ALA A 172 -16.45 -25.50 31.83
C ALA A 172 -15.46 -24.86 32.81
N SER A 173 -14.73 -25.67 33.59
CA SER A 173 -13.67 -25.21 34.48
C SER A 173 -12.50 -24.58 33.72
N GLU A 174 -12.11 -25.17 32.58
CA GLU A 174 -11.06 -24.64 31.71
C GLU A 174 -11.49 -23.32 31.04
N LEU A 175 -12.76 -23.21 30.63
CA LEU A 175 -13.34 -21.99 30.10
C LEU A 175 -13.35 -20.86 31.15
N ASP A 176 -13.73 -21.17 32.39
CA ASP A 176 -13.74 -20.19 33.47
C ASP A 176 -12.33 -19.77 33.89
N PHE A 177 -11.36 -20.68 33.87
CA PHE A 177 -9.94 -20.33 34.02
C PHE A 177 -9.44 -19.40 32.91
N MET A 178 -9.83 -19.64 31.65
CA MET A 178 -9.51 -18.76 30.53
C MET A 178 -10.16 -17.36 30.68
N LYS A 179 -11.39 -17.29 31.20
CA LYS A 179 -12.07 -16.00 31.49
C LYS A 179 -11.41 -15.24 32.65
N ILE A 180 -10.96 -15.93 33.70
CA ILE A 180 -10.25 -15.30 34.83
C ILE A 180 -8.92 -14.71 34.35
N ARG A 181 -8.18 -15.42 33.50
CA ARG A 181 -6.96 -14.89 32.85
C ARG A 181 -7.23 -13.63 32.03
N PHE A 182 -8.43 -13.52 31.45
CA PHE A 182 -8.86 -12.33 30.71
C PHE A 182 -9.26 -11.17 31.63
N ALA A 183 -9.84 -11.44 32.81
CA ALA A 183 -10.34 -10.42 33.74
C ALA A 183 -9.29 -9.90 34.75
N GLY A 184 -8.17 -10.59 34.93
CA GLY A 184 -7.14 -10.27 35.93
C GLY A 184 -6.11 -9.21 35.53
N PHE A 185 -6.33 -8.45 34.44
CA PHE A 185 -5.42 -7.41 33.96
C PHE A 185 -6.14 -6.09 33.74
#